data_AF-A0A163RFN8-F1
#
_entry.id   AF-A0A163RFN8-F1
#
_cell.length_a   1.000
_cell.length_b   1.000
_cell.length_c   1.000
_cell.angle_alpha   90.00
_cell.angle_beta   90.00
_cell.angle_gamma   90.00
#
_symmetry.space_group_name_H-M   'P 1'
#
loop_
_entity.id
_entity.type
_entity.pdbx_description
1 polymer ?
#
loop_
_entity_poly.entity_id
_entity_poly.type
_entity_poly.pdbx_seq_one_letter_code
_entity_poly.pdbx_strand_id
1 'polypeptide(L)' 'MSRKYEVEIPHLYLELTRGYSTRGTMFKRYVMSYIERNFPDYKFIKIEGMKALCERKGQEGHEER' A
#
# COMPACT_ATOMS: atom_id res chain seq x y z
N MET A 1 -4.26 2.38 -19.47
CA MET A 1 -4.59 1.56 -18.28
C MET A 1 -3.40 1.59 -17.33
N SER A 2 -3.56 2.14 -16.12
CA SER A 2 -2.51 2.13 -15.10
C SER A 2 -2.25 0.70 -14.63
N ARG A 3 -0.98 0.28 -14.61
CA ARG A 3 -0.62 -1.06 -14.17
C ARG A 3 -0.71 -1.12 -12.64
N LYS A 4 -1.53 -2.03 -12.13
CA LYS A 4 -1.65 -2.28 -10.69
C LYS A 4 -0.58 -3.27 -10.26
N TYR A 5 0.05 -2.99 -9.12
CA TYR A 5 1.07 -3.81 -8.50
C TYR A 5 0.57 -4.27 -7.13
N GLU A 6 0.81 -5.54 -6.82
CA GLU A 6 0.54 -6.10 -5.50
C GLU A 6 1.83 -6.10 -4.69
N VAL A 7 1.78 -5.55 -3.48
CA VAL A 7 2.87 -5.61 -2.50
C VAL A 7 2.40 -6.43 -1.33
N GLU A 8 3.15 -7.48 -0.97
CA GLU A 8 2.85 -8.28 0.20
C GLU A 8 3.10 -7.48 1.49
N ILE A 9 2.12 -7.53 2.40
CA ILE A 9 2.19 -6.86 3.69
C ILE A 9 2.82 -7.82 4.71
N PRO A 10 3.86 -7.39 5.44
CA PRO A 10 4.44 -8.20 6.50
C PRO A 10 3.40 -8.58 7.57
N HIS A 11 3.30 -9.88 7.89
CA HIS A 11 2.36 -10.39 8.90
C HIS A 11 2.54 -9.71 10.27
N LEU A 12 3.77 -9.32 10.60
CA LEU A 12 4.10 -8.61 11.84
C LEU A 12 3.23 -7.35 12.06
N TYR A 13 2.81 -6.64 11.00
CA TYR A 13 1.99 -5.42 11.15
C TYR A 13 0.57 -5.73 11.65
N LEU A 14 0.07 -6.92 11.33
CA LEU A 14 -1.21 -7.40 11.84
C LEU A 14 -1.11 -7.68 13.34
N GLU A 15 0.01 -8.20 13.80
CA GLU A 15 0.27 -8.52 15.20
C GLU A 15 0.54 -7.25 16.03
N LEU A 16 1.32 -6.31 15.51
CA LEU A 16 1.61 -5.03 16.17
C LEU A 16 0.35 -4.20 16.47
N THR A 17 -0.71 -4.40 15.68
CA THR A 17 -1.98 -3.69 15.84
C THR A 17 -3.03 -4.49 16.62
N ARG A 18 -2.68 -5.67 17.14
CA ARG A 18 -3.56 -6.52 17.93
C ARG A 18 -3.89 -5.85 19.28
N GLY A 19 -5.17 -5.86 19.66
CA GLY A 19 -5.63 -5.31 20.94
C GLY A 19 -5.95 -3.81 20.93
N TYR A 20 -5.61 -3.08 19.86
CA TYR A 20 -5.97 -1.67 19.72
C TYR A 20 -7.39 -1.49 19.18
N SER A 21 -8.19 -0.63 19.81
CA SER A 21 -9.53 -0.26 19.31
C SER A 21 -9.48 0.41 17.93
N THR A 22 -8.35 1.04 17.58
CA THR A 22 -8.11 1.71 16.30
C THR A 22 -7.26 0.88 15.33
N ARG A 23 -7.26 -0.44 15.50
CA ARG A 23 -6.45 -1.41 14.74
C ARG A 23 -6.44 -1.16 13.23
N GLY A 24 -7.60 -0.99 12.60
CA GLY A 24 -7.69 -0.78 11.15
C GLY A 24 -6.95 0.49 10.69
N THR A 25 -7.09 1.59 11.43
CA THR A 25 -6.42 2.86 11.11
C THR A 25 -4.91 2.76 11.31
N MET A 26 -4.46 2.11 12.39
CA MET A 26 -3.03 1.89 12.64
C MET A 26 -2.41 0.99 11.58
N PHE A 27 -3.09 -0.12 11.26
CA PHE A 27 -2.63 -1.07 10.25
C PHE A 27 -2.47 -0.39 8.89
N LYS A 28 -3.47 0.39 8.46
CA LYS A 28 -3.40 1.16 7.23
C LYS A 28 -2.23 2.14 7.23
N ARG A 29 -1.98 2.86 8.34
CA ARG A 29 -0.84 3.77 8.46
C ARG A 29 0.50 3.06 8.34
N TYR A 30 0.67 1.90 8.99
CA TYR A 30 1.89 1.11 8.87
C TYR A 30 2.13 0.63 7.44
N VAL A 31 1.09 0.16 6.76
CA VAL A 31 1.16 -0.27 5.37
C VAL A 31 1.52 0.90 4.45
N MET A 32 0.89 2.06 4.61
CA MET A 32 1.22 3.26 3.83
C MET A 32 2.67 3.68 4.02
N SER A 33 3.15 3.79 5.26
CA SER A 33 4.54 4.15 5.54
C SER A 33 5.54 3.11 5.05
N TYR A 34 5.18 1.82 5.07
CA TYR A 34 6.02 0.76 4.50
C TYR A 34 6.17 0.91 2.98
N ILE A 35 5.07 1.17 2.28
CA ILE A 35 5.08 1.36 0.82
C ILE A 35 5.87 2.61 0.47
N GLU A 36 5.63 3.74 1.14
CA GLU A 36 6.35 4.98 0.88
C GLU A 36 7.86 4.86 1.06
N ARG A 37 8.30 4.05 2.05
CA ARG A 37 9.73 3.86 2.34
C ARG A 37 10.41 2.84 1.44
N ASN A 38 9.74 1.74 1.11
CA ASN A 38 10.35 0.63 0.35
C ASN A 38 10.09 0.72 -1.16
N PHE A 39 8.99 1.37 -1.55
CA PHE A 39 8.54 1.53 -2.93
C PHE A 39 8.17 3.00 -3.19
N PRO A 40 9.16 3.92 -3.21
CA PRO A 40 8.89 5.36 -3.30
C PRO A 40 8.13 5.75 -4.58
N ASP A 41 8.33 4.99 -5.66
CA ASP A 41 7.63 5.14 -6.94
C ASP A 41 6.19 4.62 -6.91
N TYR A 42 5.73 4.01 -5.82
CA TYR A 42 4.40 3.42 -5.72
C TYR A 42 3.47 4.34 -4.92
N LYS A 43 2.23 4.43 -5.38
CA LYS A 43 1.11 5.10 -4.74
C LYS A 43 0.17 4.03 -4.21
N PHE A 44 0.00 4.01 -2.89
CA PHE A 44 -0.95 3.12 -2.24
C PHE A 44 -2.39 3.45 -2.68
N ILE A 45 -3.16 2.42 -3.05
CA ILE A 45 -4.59 2.54 -3.43
C ILE A 45 -5.47 1.97 -2.32
N LYS A 46 -5.35 0.66 -2.05
CA LYS A 46 -6.16 -0.06 -1.07
C LYS A 46 -5.43 -1.30 -0.54
N ILE A 47 -5.95 -1.85 0.55
CA ILE A 47 -5.53 -3.14 1.09
C ILE A 47 -6.60 -4.18 0.71
N GLU A 48 -6.17 -5.33 0.21
CA GLU A 48 -7.01 -6.50 0.01
C GLU A 48 -6.37 -7.70 0.71
N GLY A 49 -6.95 -8.09 1.86
CA GLY A 49 -6.35 -9.10 2.73
C GLY A 49 -4.97 -8.67 3.25
N MET A 50 -3.95 -9.47 2.94
CA MET A 50 -2.54 -9.22 3.29
C MET A 50 -1.72 -8.64 2.13
N LYS A 51 -2.40 -8.06 1.14
CA LYS A 51 -1.75 -7.38 0.01
C LYS A 51 -2.16 -5.92 -0.05
N ALA A 52 -1.20 -5.07 -0.37
CA ALA A 52 -1.44 -3.68 -0.72
C ALA A 52 -1.43 -3.51 -2.23
N LEU A 53 -2.51 -3.00 -2.78
CA LEU A 53 -2.58 -2.60 -4.17
C LEU A 53 -2.00 -1.21 -4.34
N CYS A 54 -1.08 -1.12 -5.28
CA CYS A 54 -0.34 0.08 -5.59
C CYS A 54 -0.37 0.37 -7.09
N GLU A 55 -0.24 1.65 -7.44
CA GLU A 55 0.01 2.13 -8.80
C GLU A 55 1.37 2.81 -8.85
N ARG A 56 2.07 2.74 -9.98
CA ARG A 56 3.33 3.46 -10.13
C ARG A 56 3.05 4.95 -10.40
N LYS A 57 3.61 5.83 -9.57
CA LYS A 57 3.61 7.28 -9.75
C LYS A 57 4.29 7.59 -11.09
N GLY A 58 3.61 8.28 -11.99
CA GLY A 58 4.12 8.58 -13.34
C GLY A 58 3.63 7.64 -14.45
N GLN A 59 2.72 6.71 -14.18
CA GLN A 59 1.90 6.07 -15.23
C GLN A 59 0.50 6.72 -15.37
N GLU A 60 0.39 8.01 -15.06
CA GLU A 60 -0.66 8.85 -15.64
C GLU A 60 -0.29 9.04 -17.11
N GLY A 61 -1.10 8.48 -18.01
CA GLY A 61 -0.77 8.38 -19.43
C GLY A 61 -0.31 9.71 -20.02
N HIS A 62 0.96 9.79 -20.38
CA HIS A 62 1.38 10.54 -21.54
C HIS A 62 0.90 9.73 -22.76
N GLU A 63 -0.34 9.98 -23.17
CA GLU A 63 -0.78 9.69 -24.53
C GLU A 63 -0.06 10.72 -25.42
N GLU A 64 1.11 10.33 -25.93
CA GLU A 64 1.80 11.08 -26.96
C GLU A 64 0.97 11.00 -28.25
N ARG A 65 0.34 12.14 -28.57
CA ARG A 65 -0.10 12.68 -29.87
C ARG A 65 -0.41 11.71 -31.03
#